data_AF-A0A1I3N0Z2-F1
#
_entry.id   AF-A0A1I3N0Z2-F1
#
_cell.length_a   1.000
_cell.length_b   1.000
_cell.length_c   1.000
_cell.angle_alpha   90.00
_cell.angle_beta   90.00
_cell.angle_gamma   90.00
#
_symmetry.space_group_name_H-M   'P 1'
#
loop_
_entity.id
_entity.type
_entity.pdbx_description
1 polymer ?
#
loop_
_entity_poly.entity_id
_entity_poly.type
_entity_poly.pdbx_seq_one_letter_code
_entity_poly.pdbx_strand_id
1 'polypeptide(L)'
;MFEEENRQAYTDFKTVESQRNDLVAEEFPEGPYGSGIQSASLGKSTPWRIDMRSPNRFDYENRDLHEGIDRDYPGEDSYPDALDEP
;
A
#
# COMPACT_ATOMS: atom_id res chain seq x y z
N MET A 1 -13.46 -5.43 5.73
CA MET A 1 -13.59 -6.61 4.85
C MET A 1 -12.94 -6.26 3.53
N PHE A 2 -12.02 -7.10 3.06
CA PHE A 2 -11.33 -6.87 1.79
C PHE A 2 -12.25 -7.20 0.60
N GLU A 3 -12.08 -6.50 -0.51
CA GLU A 3 -12.68 -6.88 -1.79
C GLU A 3 -12.01 -8.16 -2.30
N GLU A 4 -12.84 -9.14 -2.66
CA GLU A 4 -12.39 -10.40 -3.22
C GLU A 4 -11.98 -10.17 -4.69
N GLU A 5 -10.67 -10.17 -4.95
CA GLU A 5 -10.15 -10.08 -6.31
C GLU A 5 -10.08 -11.46 -6.96
N ASN A 6 -10.51 -11.54 -8.22
CA ASN A 6 -10.32 -12.72 -9.04
C ASN A 6 -8.82 -12.90 -9.39
N ARG A 7 -8.11 -13.64 -8.53
CA ARG A 7 -6.71 -14.01 -8.75
C ARG A 7 -6.60 -14.98 -9.93
N GLN A 8 -6.35 -14.42 -11.11
CA GLN A 8 -6.10 -15.17 -12.33
C GLN A 8 -4.74 -15.87 -12.26
N ALA A 9 -4.59 -16.99 -12.98
CA ALA A 9 -3.30 -17.67 -13.10
C ALA A 9 -2.22 -16.80 -13.78
N TYR A 10 -2.66 -15.79 -14.52
CA TYR A 10 -1.81 -14.79 -15.17
C TYR A 10 -2.32 -13.39 -14.82
N THR A 11 -1.44 -12.56 -14.28
CA THR A 11 -1.67 -11.14 -14.02
C THR A 11 -0.96 -10.29 -15.07
N ASP A 12 -1.19 -8.97 -15.05
CA ASP A 12 -0.43 -8.05 -15.90
C ASP A 12 1.04 -7.99 -15.45
N PHE A 13 1.85 -7.18 -16.14
CA PHE A 13 3.24 -6.92 -15.78
C PHE A 13 3.35 -6.42 -14.34
N LYS A 14 4.44 -6.82 -13.68
CA LYS A 14 4.73 -6.45 -12.28
C LYS A 14 4.63 -4.96 -11.99
N THR A 15 5.05 -4.11 -12.93
CA THR A 15 4.94 -2.65 -12.80
C THR A 15 3.49 -2.17 -12.77
N VAL A 16 2.61 -2.80 -13.55
CA VAL A 16 1.17 -2.46 -13.58
C VAL A 16 0.51 -2.88 -12.28
N GLU A 17 0.79 -4.09 -11.80
CA GLU A 17 0.25 -4.58 -10.52
C GLU A 17 0.79 -3.77 -9.33
N SER A 18 2.05 -3.34 -9.35
CA SER A 18 2.61 -2.44 -8.34
C SER A 18 1.89 -1.10 -8.32
N GLN A 19 1.74 -0.41 -9.46
CA GLN A 19 1.01 0.86 -9.51
C GLN A 19 -0.46 0.75 -9.06
N ARG A 20 -1.07 -0.42 -9.27
CA ARG A 20 -2.45 -0.69 -8.89
C ARG A 20 -2.63 -0.95 -7.39
N ASN A 21 -1.66 -1.60 -6.77
CA ASN A 21 -1.74 -2.06 -5.38
C ASN A 21 -0.99 -1.15 -4.40
N ASP A 22 -0.04 -0.35 -4.89
CA ASP A 22 0.77 0.56 -4.08
C ASP A 22 0.04 1.89 -3.93
N LEU A 23 -0.37 2.16 -2.70
CA LEU A 23 -1.14 3.36 -2.41
C LEU A 23 -0.25 4.59 -2.40
N VAL A 24 -0.79 5.71 -2.86
CA VAL A 24 -0.13 6.99 -2.70
C VAL A 24 -0.38 7.49 -1.28
N ALA A 25 0.63 8.09 -0.66
CA ALA A 25 0.49 8.66 0.67
C ALA A 25 -0.41 9.90 0.57
N GLU A 26 -1.56 9.86 1.25
CA GLU A 26 -2.41 11.04 1.41
C GLU A 26 -1.74 12.00 2.39
N GLU A 27 -1.46 13.24 1.94
CA GLU A 27 -0.91 14.30 2.81
C GLU A 27 -1.96 14.88 3.76
N PHE A 28 -3.21 15.00 3.30
CA PHE A 28 -4.29 15.63 4.04
C PHE A 28 -5.53 14.73 4.05
N PRO A 29 -6.10 14.43 5.23
CA PRO A 29 -7.30 13.61 5.33
C PRO A 29 -8.54 14.27 4.69
N GLU A 30 -8.55 15.60 4.62
CA GLU A 30 -9.58 16.40 3.94
C GLU A 30 -9.40 16.49 2.41
N GLY A 31 -8.29 16.00 1.87
CA GLY A 31 -7.96 16.07 0.45
C GLY A 31 -7.09 17.29 0.08
N PRO A 32 -6.82 17.51 -1.22
CA PRO A 32 -5.86 18.51 -1.67
C PRO A 32 -6.32 19.93 -1.34
N TYR A 33 -5.40 20.75 -0.83
CA TYR A 33 -5.65 22.15 -0.51
C TYR A 33 -6.20 22.91 -1.73
N GLY A 34 -7.30 23.64 -1.54
CA GLY A 34 -7.98 24.40 -2.61
C GLY A 34 -8.99 23.59 -3.42
N SER A 35 -9.23 22.31 -3.10
CA SER A 35 -10.35 21.56 -3.66
C SER A 35 -11.69 22.18 -3.28
N GLY A 36 -12.52 22.49 -4.27
CA GLY A 36 -13.92 22.91 -4.06
C GLY A 36 -14.88 21.75 -3.76
N ILE A 37 -14.38 20.51 -3.83
CA ILE A 37 -15.13 19.29 -3.53
C ILE A 37 -14.93 19.00 -2.04
N GLN A 38 -16.00 19.10 -1.25
CA GLN A 38 -16.01 18.52 0.09
C GLN A 38 -15.87 17.00 -0.09
N SER A 39 -14.75 16.42 0.36
CA SER A 39 -14.55 14.97 0.26
C SER A 39 -15.63 14.28 1.09
N ALA A 40 -16.55 13.59 0.40
CA ALA A 40 -17.68 12.93 1.05
C ALA A 40 -17.24 11.74 1.93
N SER A 41 -16.03 11.21 1.69
CA SER A 41 -15.36 10.26 2.57
C SER A 41 -14.00 10.83 2.97
N LEU A 42 -13.88 11.19 4.25
CA LEU A 42 -12.59 11.44 4.88
C LEU A 42 -11.94 10.08 5.15
N GLY A 43 -10.74 9.88 4.61
CA GLY A 43 -9.96 8.67 4.82
C GLY A 43 -9.88 7.73 3.61
N LYS A 44 -9.13 6.66 3.83
CA LYS A 44 -8.69 5.73 2.80
C LYS A 44 -9.88 5.02 2.14
N SER A 45 -9.88 4.83 0.82
CA SER A 45 -10.99 4.21 0.09
C SER A 45 -11.20 2.77 0.55
N THR A 46 -12.25 2.53 1.32
CA THR A 46 -12.71 1.19 1.69
C THR A 46 -13.80 0.74 0.71
N PRO A 47 -13.87 -0.55 0.35
CA PRO A 47 -13.08 -1.66 0.89
C PRO A 47 -11.71 -1.82 0.18
N TRP A 48 -10.72 -2.25 0.96
CA TRP A 48 -9.37 -2.53 0.46
C TRP A 48 -9.32 -3.81 -0.34
N ARG A 49 -8.43 -3.88 -1.33
CA ARG A 49 -8.11 -5.14 -1.99
C ARG A 49 -7.10 -5.89 -1.14
N ILE A 50 -7.12 -7.21 -1.18
CA ILE A 50 -6.21 -8.02 -0.33
C ILE A 50 -4.73 -7.79 -0.64
N ASP A 51 -4.42 -7.41 -1.88
CA ASP A 51 -3.04 -7.15 -2.32
C ASP A 51 -2.67 -5.65 -2.24
N MET A 52 -3.61 -4.76 -1.88
CA MET A 52 -3.34 -3.33 -1.67
C MET A 52 -2.50 -3.12 -0.39
N ARG A 53 -1.54 -2.20 -0.47
CA ARG A 53 -0.61 -1.92 0.63
C ARG A 53 -0.25 -0.44 0.72
N SER A 54 -0.09 0.03 1.96
CA SER A 54 0.35 1.40 2.25
C SER A 54 1.73 1.65 1.64
N PRO A 55 2.02 2.88 1.15
CA PRO A 55 3.36 3.20 0.69
C PRO A 55 4.30 3.08 1.90
N ASN A 56 5.22 2.12 1.84
CA ASN A 56 6.24 2.00 2.86
C ASN A 56 7.38 2.97 2.52
N ARG A 57 7.62 3.94 3.41
CA ARG A 57 8.66 4.96 3.22
C ARG A 57 10.08 4.44 3.46
N PHE A 58 10.21 3.24 4.04
CA PHE A 58 11.48 2.69 4.46
C PHE A 58 11.79 1.33 3.82
N ASP A 59 10.89 0.78 2.99
CA ASP A 59 11.13 -0.49 2.28
C ASP A 59 11.91 -0.31 0.99
N TYR A 60 12.28 -1.44 0.39
CA TYR A 60 12.77 -1.50 -0.96
C TYR A 60 11.65 -1.24 -1.98
N GLU A 61 11.96 -0.43 -2.99
CA GLU A 61 11.09 -0.21 -4.15
C GLU A 61 10.84 -1.53 -4.91
N ASN A 62 11.91 -2.31 -5.13
CA ASN A 62 11.82 -3.61 -5.80
C ASN A 62 11.80 -4.75 -4.78
N ARG A 63 10.62 -4.99 -4.23
CA ARG A 63 10.41 -5.99 -3.17
C ARG A 63 10.66 -7.42 -3.63
N ASP A 64 10.29 -7.77 -4.86
CA ASP A 64 10.50 -9.11 -5.41
C ASP A 64 12.01 -9.47 -5.45
N LEU A 65 12.86 -8.51 -5.76
CA LEU A 65 14.31 -8.71 -5.76
C LEU A 65 14.90 -8.85 -4.35
N HIS A 66 14.27 -8.25 -3.35
CA HIS A 66 14.76 -8.19 -1.97
C HIS A 66 13.96 -9.08 -1.02
N GLU A 67 13.09 -9.94 -1.55
CA GLU A 67 12.30 -10.88 -0.76
C GLU A 67 13.24 -11.90 -0.10
N GLY A 68 13.19 -11.98 1.23
CA GLY A 68 14.06 -12.87 2.01
C GLY A 68 15.51 -12.41 2.12
N ILE A 69 15.82 -11.17 1.75
CA ILE A 69 17.12 -10.54 1.97
C ILE A 69 16.97 -9.55 3.13
N ASP A 70 17.55 -9.90 4.28
CA ASP A 70 17.63 -9.01 5.43
C ASP A 70 18.71 -7.94 5.19
N ARG A 71 18.44 -6.73 5.64
CA ARG A 71 19.37 -5.61 5.75
C ARG A 71 20.38 -5.90 6.84
N ASP A 72 21.63 -5.54 6.56
CA ASP A 72 22.76 -5.80 7.46
C ASP A 72 22.73 -4.91 8.72
N TYR A 73 21.92 -3.84 8.72
CA TYR A 73 21.82 -2.93 9.85
C TYR A 73 20.76 -3.43 10.86
N PRO A 74 21.12 -3.53 12.16
CA PRO A 74 20.23 -4.09 13.16
C PRO A 74 18.95 -3.27 13.33
N GLY A 75 17.80 -3.93 13.18
CA GLY A 75 16.48 -3.35 13.40
C GLY A 75 15.82 -2.70 12.18
N GLU A 76 16.44 -2.75 11.00
CA GLU A 76 15.85 -2.16 9.77
C GLU A 76 14.71 -3.01 9.17
N ASP A 77 14.76 -4.34 9.29
CA ASP A 77 13.69 -5.23 8.80
C ASP A 77 12.67 -5.62 9.87
N SER A 78 12.82 -5.10 11.08
CA SER A 78 11.90 -5.36 12.19
C SER A 78 10.69 -4.46 12.07
N TYR A 79 9.70 -4.88 11.28
CA TYR A 79 8.37 -4.30 11.35
C TYR A 79 7.66 -4.83 12.61
N PRO A 80 7.04 -3.98 13.43
CA PRO A 80 6.15 -4.49 14.47
C PRO A 80 5.03 -5.30 13.79
N ASP A 81 4.84 -6.53 14.25
CA ASP A 81 3.89 -7.55 13.74
C ASP A 81 2.40 -7.12 13.86
N ALA A 82 2.15 -5.87 14.21
CA ALA A 82 0.84 -5.30 14.44
C ALA A 82 0.77 -3.90 13.82
N LEU A 83 0.40 -3.85 12.54
CA LEU A 83 -0.60 -2.86 12.17
C LEU A 83 -1.90 -3.37 12.78
N ASP A 84 -2.22 -2.85 13.96
CA ASP A 84 -3.58 -2.93 14.51
C ASP A 84 -4.52 -2.49 13.37
N GLU A 85 -5.29 -3.44 12.84
CA GLU A 85 -6.42 -3.12 11.98
C GLU A 85 -7.40 -2.25 12.79
N PRO A 86 -8.11 -1.32 12.13
CA PRO A 86 -8.31 0.09 12.50
C PRO A 86 -8.86 0.41 13.90
#